data_AF-A0A852W6Q1-F1
#
_entry.id   AF-A0A852W6Q1-F1
#
_cell.length_a   1.000
_cell.length_b   1.000
_cell.length_c   1.000
_cell.angle_alpha   90.00
_cell.angle_beta   90.00
_cell.angle_gamma   90.00
#
_symmetry.space_group_name_H-M   'P 1'
#
loop_
_entity.id
_entity.type
_entity.pdbx_description
1 polymer ?
#
loop_
_entity_poly.entity_id
_entity_poly.type
_entity_poly.pdbx_seq_one_letter_code
_entity_poly.pdbx_strand_id
1 'polypeptide(L)'
;MSETRRAATARYQRGAISPVHWRSALAHSHAREARWWGVLARVAVRDHSVPQIYVSAVAAAQGAALTDAARWAESARDHARTAAVPSRVA
;
A
#
# COMPACT_ATOMS: atom_id res chain seq x y z
N MET A 1 7.73 0.55 9.32
CA MET A 1 6.82 1.43 8.54
C MET A 1 7.67 2.40 7.73
N SER A 2 7.45 2.55 6.42
CA SER A 2 8.27 3.44 5.57
C SER A 2 8.07 4.92 5.92
N GLU A 3 9.07 5.76 5.64
CA GLU A 3 9.03 7.20 5.94
C GLU A 3 7.86 7.91 5.24
N THR A 4 7.54 7.52 4.00
CA THR A 4 6.37 8.02 3.27
C THR A 4 5.05 7.74 4.01
N ARG A 5 4.90 6.53 4.56
CA ARG A 5 3.70 6.15 5.33
C ARG A 5 3.62 6.95 6.64
N ARG A 6 4.75 7.10 7.33
CA ARG A 6 4.86 7.90 8.56
C ARG A 6 4.47 9.37 8.31
N ALA A 7 5.01 9.98 7.26
CA ALA A 7 4.71 11.36 6.89
C ALA A 7 3.23 11.54 6.50
N ALA A 8 2.66 10.62 5.71
CA ALA A 8 1.24 10.66 5.35
C ALA A 8 0.32 10.55 6.58
N THR A 9 0.61 9.62 7.48
CA THR A 9 -0.14 9.47 8.73
C THR A 9 -0.01 10.70 9.64
N ALA A 10 1.19 11.26 9.78
CA ALA A 10 1.39 12.46 10.59
C ALA A 10 0.64 13.68 10.02
N ARG A 11 0.60 13.85 8.70
CA ARG A 11 -0.20 14.91 8.05
C ARG A 11 -1.69 14.70 8.26
N TYR A 12 -2.17 13.46 8.16
CA TYR A 12 -3.57 13.12 8.42
C TYR A 12 -3.97 13.41 9.88
N GLN A 13 -3.15 12.98 10.84
CA GLN A 13 -3.38 13.21 12.27
C GLN A 13 -3.46 14.70 12.63
N ARG A 14 -2.74 15.56 11.91
CA ARG A 14 -2.81 17.03 12.06
C ARG A 14 -3.93 17.68 11.24
N GLY A 15 -4.78 16.92 10.55
CA GLY A 15 -5.85 17.44 9.70
C GLY A 15 -5.37 18.11 8.40
N ALA A 16 -4.10 17.99 8.04
CA ALA A 16 -3.51 18.67 6.89
C ALA A 16 -3.85 18.01 5.53
N ILE A 17 -4.44 16.81 5.55
CA ILE A 17 -4.92 16.10 4.36
C ILE A 17 -6.23 15.39 4.67
N SER A 18 -7.08 15.23 3.66
CA SER A 18 -8.34 14.51 3.78
C SER A 18 -8.11 13.01 4.05
N PRO A 19 -9.10 12.31 4.66
CA PRO A 19 -9.01 10.87 4.86
C PRO A 19 -8.88 10.08 3.54
N VAL A 20 -9.43 10.59 2.42
CA VAL A 20 -9.26 9.98 1.09
C VAL A 20 -7.81 10.10 0.63
N HIS A 21 -7.22 11.31 0.70
CA HIS A 21 -5.82 11.52 0.31
C HIS A 21 -4.85 10.69 1.15
N TRP A 22 -5.09 10.57 2.45
CA TRP A 22 -4.27 9.72 3.32
C TRP A 22 -4.30 8.25 2.89
N ARG A 23 -5.49 7.67 2.67
CA ARG A 23 -5.63 6.27 2.24
C ARG A 23 -5.03 6.02 0.86
N SER A 24 -5.24 6.94 -0.09
CA SER A 24 -4.60 6.87 -1.41
C SER A 24 -3.08 6.92 -1.32
N ALA A 25 -2.51 7.73 -0.42
CA ALA A 25 -1.07 7.77 -0.19
C ALA A 25 -0.52 6.46 0.38
N LEU A 26 -1.25 5.83 1.31
CA LEU A 26 -0.88 4.49 1.82
C LEU A 26 -0.94 3.44 0.71
N ALA A 27 -2.01 3.41 -0.09
CA ALA A 27 -2.15 2.50 -1.22
C ALA A 27 -0.98 2.64 -2.20
N HIS A 28 -0.62 3.88 -2.56
CA HIS A 28 0.50 4.14 -3.46
C HIS A 28 1.84 3.69 -2.86
N SER A 29 2.08 3.92 -1.56
CA SER A 29 3.30 3.48 -0.91
C SER A 29 3.44 1.95 -0.91
N HIS A 30 2.37 1.22 -0.63
CA HIS A 30 2.37 -0.25 -0.67
C HIS A 30 2.54 -0.78 -2.09
N ALA A 31 1.91 -0.14 -3.09
CA ALA A 31 2.11 -0.50 -4.49
C ALA A 31 3.56 -0.29 -4.96
N ARG A 32 4.22 0.78 -4.48
CA ARG A 32 5.66 1.01 -4.75
C ARG A 32 6.54 -0.05 -4.10
N GLU A 33 6.22 -0.45 -2.88
CA GLU A 33 6.92 -1.52 -2.17
C GLU A 33 6.77 -2.87 -2.89
N ALA A 34 5.56 -3.22 -3.33
CA ALA A 34 5.33 -4.40 -4.16
C ALA A 34 6.15 -4.40 -5.47
N ARG A 35 6.27 -3.24 -6.14
CA ARG A 35 7.12 -3.11 -7.33
C ARG A 35 8.59 -3.37 -7.03
N TRP A 36 9.08 -2.91 -5.88
CA TRP A 36 10.45 -3.19 -5.45
C TRP A 36 10.61 -4.70 -5.19
N TRP A 37 9.74 -5.34 -4.41
CA TRP A 37 9.81 -6.80 -4.24
C TRP A 37 9.77 -7.58 -5.55
N GLY A 38 8.97 -7.15 -6.54
CA GLY A 38 8.94 -7.78 -7.87
C GLY A 38 10.23 -7.57 -8.70
N VAL A 39 11.00 -6.50 -8.46
CA VAL A 39 12.34 -6.35 -9.04
C VAL A 39 13.32 -7.30 -8.33
N LEU A 40 13.31 -7.38 -6.99
CA LEU A 40 14.13 -8.34 -6.25
C LEU A 40 13.88 -9.77 -6.68
N ALA A 41 12.61 -10.17 -6.83
CA ALA A 41 12.24 -11.52 -7.25
C ALA A 41 12.88 -11.88 -8.60
N ARG A 42 12.82 -10.95 -9.57
CA ARG A 42 13.40 -11.15 -10.90
C ARG A 42 14.92 -11.24 -10.88
N VAL A 43 15.59 -10.49 -10.01
CA VAL A 43 17.05 -10.56 -9.82
C VAL A 43 17.42 -11.89 -9.15
N ALA A 44 16.73 -12.26 -8.07
CA ALA A 44 16.98 -13.48 -7.33
C ALA A 44 16.74 -14.75 -8.17
N VAL A 45 15.73 -14.78 -9.04
CA VAL A 45 15.48 -15.92 -9.95
C VAL A 45 16.57 -16.06 -11.01
N ARG A 46 17.21 -14.95 -11.42
CA ARG A 46 18.30 -14.95 -12.40
C ARG A 46 19.64 -15.36 -11.80
N ASP A 47 19.80 -15.21 -10.49
CA ASP A 47 20.99 -15.61 -9.77
C ASP A 47 20.79 -17.00 -9.16
N HIS A 48 21.34 -18.01 -9.83
CA HIS A 48 21.23 -19.41 -9.42
C HIS A 48 21.95 -19.73 -8.10
N SER A 49 22.70 -18.78 -7.53
CA SER A 49 23.29 -18.93 -6.20
C SER A 49 22.30 -18.62 -5.07
N VAL A 50 21.16 -17.97 -5.36
CA VAL A 50 20.18 -17.58 -4.35
C VAL A 50 19.33 -18.80 -3.94
N PRO A 51 19.30 -19.17 -2.64
CA PRO A 51 18.46 -20.27 -2.18
C PRO A 51 16.97 -20.02 -2.43
N GLN A 52 16.25 -21.07 -2.82
CA GLN A 52 14.82 -21.00 -3.14
C GLN A 52 13.96 -20.41 -2.01
N ILE A 53 14.36 -20.62 -0.75
CA ILE A 53 13.65 -20.07 0.41
C ILE A 53 13.61 -18.52 0.38
N TYR A 54 14.66 -17.87 -0.11
CA TYR A 54 14.69 -16.41 -0.26
C TYR A 54 13.81 -15.95 -1.43
N VAL A 55 13.78 -16.69 -2.53
CA VAL A 55 12.88 -16.42 -3.66
C VAL A 55 11.42 -16.46 -3.21
N SER A 56 11.05 -17.50 -2.46
CA SER A 56 9.71 -17.64 -1.88
C SER A 56 9.37 -16.54 -0.88
N ALA A 57 10.32 -16.15 -0.02
CA ALA A 57 10.12 -15.06 0.95
C ALA A 57 9.89 -13.70 0.25
N VAL A 58 10.65 -13.41 -0.81
CA VAL A 58 10.47 -12.19 -1.62
C VAL A 58 9.11 -12.20 -2.32
N ALA A 59 8.68 -13.33 -2.89
CA ALA A 59 7.37 -13.46 -3.53
C ALA A 59 6.23 -13.26 -2.52
N ALA A 60 6.36 -13.82 -1.31
CA ALA A 60 5.38 -13.62 -0.23
C ALA A 60 5.31 -12.15 0.21
N ALA A 61 6.45 -11.48 0.36
CA ALA A 61 6.51 -10.06 0.70
C ALA A 61 5.89 -9.18 -0.40
N GLN A 62 6.13 -9.51 -1.68
CA GLN A 62 5.45 -8.86 -2.80
C GLN A 62 3.94 -9.02 -2.71
N GLY A 63 3.45 -10.25 -2.50
CA GLY A 63 2.03 -10.56 -2.38
C GLY A 63 1.36 -9.78 -1.24
N ALA A 64 1.96 -9.78 -0.06
CA ALA A 64 1.46 -9.03 1.09
C ALA A 64 1.37 -7.51 0.79
N ALA A 65 2.39 -6.94 0.15
CA ALA A 65 2.38 -5.53 -0.24
C ALA A 65 1.30 -5.22 -1.28
N LEU A 66 1.01 -6.12 -2.23
CA LEU A 66 -0.09 -5.98 -3.18
C LEU A 66 -1.46 -6.02 -2.49
N THR A 67 -1.66 -6.97 -1.57
CA THR A 67 -2.88 -7.08 -0.77
C THR A 67 -3.13 -5.82 0.04
N ASP A 68 -2.10 -5.29 0.70
CA ASP A 68 -2.22 -4.04 1.45
C ASP A 68 -2.53 -2.84 0.55
N ALA A 69 -1.87 -2.76 -0.62
CA ALA A 69 -2.15 -1.70 -1.59
C ALA A 69 -3.62 -1.72 -2.04
N ALA A 70 -4.15 -2.91 -2.37
CA ALA A 70 -5.53 -3.08 -2.77
C ALA A 70 -6.51 -2.73 -1.64
N ARG A 71 -6.24 -3.19 -0.41
CA ARG A 71 -7.05 -2.87 0.77
C ARG A 71 -7.15 -1.36 1.00
N TRP A 72 -6.03 -0.65 0.94
CA TRP A 72 -6.03 0.81 1.15
C TRP A 72 -6.69 1.56 -0.01
N ALA A 73 -6.54 1.08 -1.24
CA ALA A 73 -7.24 1.65 -2.39
C ALA A 73 -8.75 1.49 -2.26
N GLU A 74 -9.21 0.31 -1.84
CA GLU A 74 -10.65 0.07 -1.61
C GLU A 74 -11.17 0.93 -0.47
N SER A 75 -10.46 1.00 0.65
CA SER A 75 -10.82 1.87 1.77
C SER A 75 -10.91 3.35 1.35
N ALA A 76 -10.06 3.82 0.43
CA ALA A 76 -10.15 5.17 -0.12
C ALA A 76 -11.43 5.39 -0.93
N ARG A 77 -11.81 4.40 -1.77
CA ARG A 77 -13.05 4.44 -2.57
C ARG A 77 -14.28 4.41 -1.68
N ASP A 78 -14.31 3.50 -0.71
CA ASP A 78 -15.43 3.38 0.23
C ASP A 78 -15.65 4.68 0.98
N HIS A 79 -14.58 5.27 1.50
CA HIS A 79 -14.70 6.52 2.23
C HIS A 79 -15.15 7.70 1.35
N ALA A 80 -14.66 7.78 0.11
CA ALA A 80 -15.13 8.78 -0.84
C ALA A 80 -16.62 8.59 -1.16
N ARG A 81 -17.08 7.33 -1.31
CA ARG A 81 -18.49 6.99 -1.55
C ARG A 81 -19.36 7.39 -0.37
N THR A 82 -18.97 7.06 0.86
CA THR A 82 -19.74 7.42 2.07
C THR A 82 -19.75 8.91 2.34
N ALA A 83 -18.65 9.63 2.07
CA ALA A 83 -18.59 11.07 2.24
C ALA A 83 -19.42 11.84 1.21
N ALA A 84 -19.69 11.25 0.04
CA ALA A 84 -20.50 11.83 -1.02
C ALA A 84 -22.01 11.61 -0.83
N VAL A 85 -22.43 10.69 0.05
CA VAL A 85 -23.84 10.51 0.40
C VAL A 85 -24.19 11.55 1.47
N PRO A 86 -24.94 12.61 1.16
CA PRO A 86 -25.41 13.51 2.20
C PRO A 86 -26.29 12.70 3.14
N SER A 87 -26.07 12.86 4.45
CA SER A 87 -26.94 12.30 5.48
C SER A 87 -28.35 12.89 5.31
N ARG A 88 -29.19 12.27 4.49
CA ARG A 88 -30.63 12.48 4.52
C ARG A 88 -31.16 11.77 5.76
N VAL A 89 -30.98 12.42 6.90
CA VAL A 89 -31.84 12.21 8.06
C VAL A 89 -32.93 13.26 7.92
N ALA A 90 -34.13 12.79 7.58
CA ALA A 90 -35.38 13.54 7.68
C ALA A 90 -36.04 13.19 9.03
#